data_AF-A0A173VLI4-F1
#
_entry.id   AF-A0A173VLI4-F1
#
_cell.length_a   1.000
_cell.length_b   1.000
_cell.length_c   1.000
_cell.angle_alpha   90.00
_cell.angle_beta   90.00
_cell.angle_gamma   90.00
#
_symmetry.space_group_name_H-M   'P 1'
#
loop_
_entity.id
_entity.type
_entity.pdbx_description
1 polymer ?
#
loop_
_entity_poly.entity_id
_entity_poly.type
_entity_poly.pdbx_seq_one_letter_code
_entity_poly.pdbx_strand_id
1 'polypeptide(L)' 'MNRLNKLEVFYHERLVGTIALYQNRLAAFEYDSNWLANGFSISPFTLPLEKKVFIPKIDPFPDF' A
#
# COMPACT_ATOMS: atom_id res chain seq x y z
N MET A 1 1.77 6.86 -24.31
CA MET A 1 1.90 5.88 -23.21
C MET A 1 0.91 6.26 -22.13
N ASN A 2 -0.06 5.39 -21.81
CA ASN A 2 -1.01 5.66 -20.72
C ASN A 2 -0.27 5.53 -19.39
N ARG A 3 -0.28 6.59 -18.59
CA ARG A 3 0.32 6.59 -17.25
C ARG A 3 -0.60 5.77 -16.35
N LEU A 4 -0.18 4.55 -16.01
CA LEU A 4 -0.85 3.73 -15.00
C LEU A 4 -0.64 4.39 -13.64
N ASN A 5 -1.69 5.04 -13.13
CA ASN A 5 -1.65 5.77 -11.86
C ASN A 5 -2.18 4.96 -10.67
N LYS A 6 -2.69 3.74 -10.93
CA LYS A 6 -3.28 2.84 -9.95
C LYS A 6 -2.95 1.39 -10.29
N LEU A 7 -2.62 0.60 -9.29
CA LEU A 7 -2.43 -0.84 -9.34
C LEU A 7 -3.25 -1.49 -8.23
N GLU A 8 -3.84 -2.63 -8.53
CA GLU A 8 -4.55 -3.44 -7.55
C GLU A 8 -3.62 -4.56 -7.08
N VAL A 9 -3.62 -4.81 -5.76
CA VAL A 9 -2.76 -5.81 -5.12
C VAL A 9 -3.63 -6.99 -4.75
N PHE A 10 -3.27 -8.19 -5.23
CA PHE A 10 -4.03 -9.41 -4.99
C PHE A 10 -3.22 -10.47 -4.25
N TYR A 11 -3.90 -11.27 -3.45
CA TYR A 11 -3.39 -12.49 -2.84
C TYR A 11 -4.41 -13.61 -3.08
N HIS A 12 -4.02 -14.65 -3.84
CA HIS A 12 -4.92 -15.74 -4.26
C HIS A 12 -6.28 -15.23 -4.75
N GLU A 13 -6.28 -14.38 -5.76
CA GLU A 13 -7.49 -13.77 -6.37
C GLU A 13 -8.30 -12.84 -5.46
N ARG A 14 -7.88 -12.62 -4.21
CA ARG A 14 -8.55 -11.72 -3.28
C ARG A 14 -7.84 -10.37 -3.25
N LEU A 15 -8.61 -9.29 -3.43
CA LEU A 15 -8.10 -7.93 -3.36
C LEU A 15 -7.58 -7.64 -1.94
N VAL A 16 -6.30 -7.32 -1.85
CA VAL A 16 -5.62 -6.91 -0.62
C VAL A 16 -5.72 -5.41 -0.44
N GLY A 17 -5.56 -4.65 -1.52
CA GLY A 17 -5.50 -3.21 -1.47
C GLY A 17 -5.16 -2.57 -2.81
N THR A 18 -4.96 -1.26 -2.78
CA THR A 18 -4.64 -0.44 -3.94
C THR A 18 -3.32 0.26 -3.73
N ILE A 19 -2.48 0.29 -4.78
CA ILE A 19 -1.35 1.20 -4.90
C ILE A 19 -1.72 2.32 -5.87
N ALA A 20 -1.48 3.57 -5.50
CA ALA A 20 -1.68 4.73 -6.38
C ALA A 20 -0.42 5.60 -6.45
N LEU A 21 -0.18 6.20 -7.60
CA LEU A 21 0.90 7.18 -7.76
C LEU A 21 0.53 8.48 -7.03
N TYR A 22 1.32 8.84 -6.03
CA TYR A 22 1.21 10.04 -5.23
C TYR A 22 2.36 11.00 -5.58
N GLN A 23 2.05 12.29 -5.80
CA GLN A 23 3.02 13.34 -6.11
C GLN A 23 3.99 13.00 -7.28
N ASN A 24 3.53 12.21 -8.26
CA ASN A 24 4.30 11.76 -9.43
C ASN A 24 5.63 11.01 -9.12
N ARG A 25 5.88 10.62 -7.85
CA ARG A 25 7.14 9.98 -7.43
C ARG A 25 6.97 8.94 -6.34
N LEU A 26 5.95 9.07 -5.50
CA LEU A 26 5.69 8.16 -4.38
C LEU A 26 4.57 7.19 -4.74
N ALA A 27 4.61 6.00 -4.17
CA ALA A 27 3.53 5.03 -4.25
C ALA A 27 2.77 5.06 -2.92
N ALA A 28 1.52 5.48 -2.93
CA ALA A 28 0.63 5.37 -1.78
C ALA A 28 -0.06 4.01 -1.81
N PHE A 29 -0.14 3.34 -0.66
CA PHE A 29 -0.85 2.06 -0.51
C PHE A 29 -1.99 2.18 0.48
N GLU A 30 -3.12 1.54 0.20
CA GLU A 30 -4.25 1.42 1.13
C GLU A 30 -4.82 0.01 1.06
N TYR A 31 -5.14 -0.58 2.22
CA TYR A 31 -5.82 -1.86 2.28
C TYR A 31 -7.29 -1.76 1.86
N ASP A 32 -7.77 -2.79 1.19
CA ASP A 32 -9.20 -2.96 0.93
C ASP A 32 -9.97 -3.22 2.25
N SER A 33 -11.21 -2.73 2.33
CA SER A 33 -12.01 -2.85 3.55
C SER A 33 -12.35 -4.30 3.90
N ASN A 34 -12.56 -5.18 2.91
CA ASN A 34 -12.77 -6.61 3.15
C ASN A 34 -11.46 -7.30 3.56
N TRP A 35 -10.31 -6.85 3.05
CA TRP A 35 -9.01 -7.35 3.50
C TRP A 35 -8.71 -6.94 4.95
N LEU A 36 -9.03 -5.70 5.34
CA LEU A 36 -8.90 -5.24 6.73
C LEU A 36 -9.73 -6.09 7.70
N ALA A 37 -10.93 -6.50 7.29
CA ALA A 37 -11.83 -7.27 8.15
C ALA A 37 -11.46 -8.75 8.27
N ASN A 38 -11.01 -9.39 7.18
CA ASN A 38 -10.86 -10.85 7.12
C ASN A 38 -9.49 -11.30 6.60
N GLY A 39 -8.49 -10.43 6.63
CA GLY A 39 -7.16 -10.66 6.08
C GLY A 39 -6.08 -10.57 7.16
N PHE A 40 -4.86 -10.32 6.70
CA PHE A 40 -3.69 -10.16 7.57
C PHE A 40 -2.77 -9.08 7.00
N SER A 41 -1.87 -8.56 7.82
CA SER A 41 -0.87 -7.60 7.38
C SER A 41 0.10 -8.25 6.40
N ILE A 42 0.31 -7.64 5.24
CA ILE A 42 1.30 -8.12 4.26
C ILE A 42 2.75 -7.76 4.63
N SER A 43 2.94 -6.85 5.58
CA SER A 43 4.23 -6.53 6.22
C SER A 43 3.95 -5.95 7.60
N PRO A 44 4.04 -6.74 8.69
CA PRO A 44 3.62 -6.31 10.03
C PRO A 44 4.27 -5.02 10.53
N PHE A 45 5.49 -4.72 10.08
CA PHE A 45 6.25 -3.56 10.51
C PHE A 45 6.05 -2.33 9.61
N THR A 46 5.91 -2.52 8.30
CA THR A 46 5.84 -1.41 7.34
C THR A 46 4.42 -1.10 6.90
N LEU A 47 3.56 -2.12 6.85
CA LEU A 47 2.16 -2.07 6.42
C LEU A 47 1.28 -2.82 7.45
N PRO A 48 1.23 -2.40 8.71
CA PRO A 48 0.31 -2.98 9.69
C PRO A 48 -1.14 -2.98 9.17
N LEU A 49 -1.95 -3.96 9.58
CA LEU A 49 -3.32 -4.13 9.10
C LEU A 49 -4.24 -3.06 9.72
N GLU A 50 -4.23 -1.87 9.14
CA GLU A 50 -4.93 -0.69 9.66
C GLU A 50 -5.57 0.11 8.52
N LYS A 51 -6.71 0.75 8.81
CA LYS A 51 -7.41 1.63 7.87
C LYS A 51 -6.68 2.98 7.76
N LYS A 52 -5.67 3.05 6.90
CA LYS A 52 -4.96 4.29 6.55
C LYS A 52 -4.26 4.17 5.20
N VAL A 53 -3.88 5.34 4.68
CA VAL A 53 -2.99 5.43 3.51
C VAL A 53 -1.54 5.39 3.99
N PHE A 54 -0.78 4.42 3.48
CA PHE A 54 0.65 4.27 3.70
C PHE A 54 1.41 5.00 2.61
N ILE A 55 2.27 5.94 3.00
CA ILE A 55 3.17 6.63 2.09
C ILE A 55 4.59 6.28 2.55
N PRO A 56 5.47 5.78 1.66
CA PRO A 56 6.84 5.47 2.01
C PRO A 56 7.55 6.74 2.47
N LYS A 57 8.20 6.67 3.63
CA LYS A 57 9.16 7.68 4.04
C LYS A 57 10.44 7.42 3.26
N ILE A 58 10.74 8.26 2.26
CA ILE A 58 12.06 8.27 1.64
C ILE A 58 12.98 9.02 2.62
N ASP A 59 13.44 8.31 3.63
CA ASP A 59 14.57 8.75 4.43
C ASP A 59 15.75 7.85 4.06
N PRO A 60 16.79 8.38 3.38
CA PRO A 60 17.97 7.59 3.07
C PRO A 60 18.77 7.19 4.32
N PHE A 61 18.54 7.85 5.47
CA PHE A 61 19.24 7.62 6.72
C PHE A 61 18.33 7.82 7.94
N PRO A 62 17.32 6.96 8.17
CA PRO A 62 16.33 7.15 9.24
C PRO A 62 16.91 7.06 10.67
N ASP A 63 18.13 6.53 10.81
CA ASP A 63 18.82 6.29 12.08
C ASP A 63 20.09 7.16 12.28
N PHE A 64 20.33 8.17 11.43
CA PHE A 64 21.46 9.11 11.55
C PHE A 64 21.02 10.54 11.90
#